data_AF-A0A563UGB3-F1
#
_entry.id   AF-A0A563UGB3-F1
#
_cell.length_a   1.000
_cell.length_b   1.000
_cell.length_c   1.000
_cell.angle_alpha   90.00
_cell.angle_beta   90.00
_cell.angle_gamma   90.00
#
_symmetry.space_group_name_H-M   'P 1'
#
loop_
_entity.id
_entity.type
_entity.pdbx_description
1 polymer ?
#
loop_
_entity_poly.entity_id
_entity_poly.type
_entity_poly.pdbx_seq_one_letter_code
_entity_poly.pdbx_strand_id
1 'polypeptide(L)' 'MLSKDKVKELVDHMPENFSVDELVEEVILLQKIESARQQVGSGDYLTDEELDAEIDKWN' A
#
# COMPACT_ATOMS: atom_id res chain seq x y z
N MET A 1 -9.32 -0.72 -2.21
CA MET A 1 -9.41 -1.40 -3.53
C MET A 1 -8.82 -0.49 -4.61
N LEU A 2 -8.00 -1.03 -5.51
CA LEU A 2 -7.36 -0.24 -6.58
C LEU A 2 -8.39 0.15 -7.65
N SER A 3 -8.42 1.43 -8.05
CA SER A 3 -9.31 1.93 -9.10
C SER A 3 -8.53 2.34 -10.34
N LYS A 4 -9.20 2.27 -11.50
CA LYS A 4 -8.64 2.71 -12.78
C LYS A 4 -8.17 4.17 -12.72
N ASP A 5 -8.95 5.04 -12.09
CA ASP A 5 -8.63 6.47 -12.03
C ASP A 5 -7.36 6.74 -11.24
N LYS A 6 -7.13 6.01 -10.12
CA LYS A 6 -5.89 6.13 -9.35
C LYS A 6 -4.66 5.59 -10.09
N VAL A 7 -4.83 4.54 -10.90
CA VAL A 7 -3.74 4.03 -11.75
C VAL A 7 -3.41 5.03 -12.86
N LYS A 8 -4.42 5.69 -13.43
CA LYS A 8 -4.19 6.77 -14.41
C LYS A 8 -3.46 7.94 -13.77
N GLU A 9 -3.90 8.39 -12.60
CA GLU A 9 -3.24 9.44 -11.84
C GLU A 9 -1.79 9.06 -11.52
N LEU A 10 -1.52 7.82 -11.11
CA LEU A 10 -0.15 7.34 -10.90
C LEU A 10 0.70 7.50 -12.17
N VAL A 11 0.22 7.02 -13.31
CA VAL A 11 0.92 7.10 -14.60
C VAL A 11 1.12 8.56 -15.03
N ASP A 12 0.16 9.45 -14.77
CA ASP A 12 0.27 10.88 -15.07
C ASP A 12 1.42 11.57 -14.29
N HIS A 13 1.89 10.97 -13.18
CA HIS A 13 3.03 11.45 -12.39
C HIS A 13 4.33 10.69 -12.67
N MET A 14 4.31 9.65 -13.49
CA MET A 14 5.51 8.90 -13.89
C MET A 14 6.34 9.71 -14.89
N PRO A 15 7.66 9.45 -14.99
CA PRO A 15 8.50 10.08 -16.02
C PRO A 15 8.04 9.71 -17.43
N GLU A 16 8.39 10.53 -18.44
CA GLU A 16 8.05 10.25 -19.85
C GLU A 16 8.53 8.89 -20.35
N ASN A 17 9.63 8.38 -19.80
CA ASN A 17 10.13 7.04 -20.06
C ASN A 17 10.32 6.30 -18.73
N PHE A 18 9.73 5.11 -18.65
CA PHE A 18 9.87 4.18 -17.54
C PHE A 18 9.85 2.75 -18.09
N SER A 19 10.37 1.82 -17.31
CA SER A 19 10.30 0.39 -17.55
C SER A 19 9.00 -0.21 -17.03
N VAL A 20 8.61 -1.37 -17.57
CA VAL A 20 7.45 -2.11 -17.06
C VAL A 20 7.64 -2.50 -15.59
N ASP A 21 8.87 -2.81 -15.17
CA ASP A 21 9.18 -3.17 -13.79
C ASP A 21 8.87 -2.02 -12.82
N GLU A 22 9.26 -0.79 -13.16
CA GLU A 22 8.94 0.42 -12.37
C GLU A 22 7.43 0.64 -12.27
N LEU A 23 6.68 0.46 -13.37
CA LEU A 23 5.22 0.57 -13.33
C LEU A 23 4.59 -0.47 -12.38
N VAL A 24 5.07 -1.71 -12.41
CA VAL A 24 4.57 -2.79 -11.56
C VAL A 24 4.83 -2.48 -10.08
N GLU A 25 6.03 -2.01 -9.75
CA GLU A 25 6.39 -1.63 -8.37
C GLU A 25 5.49 -0.52 -7.84
N GLU A 26 5.30 0.54 -8.62
CA GLU A 26 4.45 1.68 -8.25
C GLU A 26 2.98 1.28 -8.08
N VAL A 27 2.46 0.40 -8.95
CA VAL A 27 1.09 -0.13 -8.82
C VAL A 27 0.93 -0.99 -7.57
N ILE A 28 1.94 -1.82 -7.24
CA ILE A 28 1.94 -2.62 -6.00
C ILE A 28 1.93 -1.70 -4.77
N LEU A 29 2.75 -0.65 -4.78
CA LEU A 29 2.79 0.33 -3.69
C LEU A 29 1.44 1.02 -3.51
N LEU A 30 0.85 1.51 -4.61
CA LEU A 30 -0.48 2.13 -4.60
C LEU A 30 -1.53 1.17 -4.02
N GLN A 31 -1.50 -0.10 -4.42
CA GLN A 31 -2.39 -1.11 -3.86
C GLN A 31 -2.22 -1.30 -2.35
N LYS A 32 -0.98 -1.35 -1.85
CA LYS A 32 -0.71 -1.45 -0.40
C LYS A 32 -1.27 -0.27 0.38
N ILE A 33 -1.11 0.95 -0.14
CA ILE A 33 -1.65 2.17 0.49
C ILE A 33 -3.18 2.12 0.56
N GLU A 34 -3.83 1.69 -0.51
CA GLU A 34 -5.29 1.57 -0.54
C GLU A 34 -5.81 0.49 0.41
N SER A 35 -5.09 -0.62 0.55
CA SER A 35 -5.39 -1.64 1.55
C SER A 35 -5.22 -1.09 2.97
N ALA A 36 -4.12 -0.40 3.26
CA ALA A 36 -3.87 0.20 4.57
C ALA A 36 -4.96 1.23 4.96
N ARG A 37 -5.41 2.06 4.02
CA ARG A 37 -6.53 2.99 4.24
C ARG A 37 -7.82 2.27 4.61
N GLN A 38 -8.11 1.16 3.93
CA GLN A 38 -9.28 0.34 4.24
C GLN A 38 -9.16 -0.29 5.63
N GLN A 39 -7.99 -0.84 5.95
CA GLN A 39 -7.67 -1.46 7.24
C GLN A 39 -7.87 -0.48 8.39
N VAL A 40 -7.30 0.72 8.29
CA VAL A 40 -7.50 1.79 9.29
C VAL A 40 -8.98 2.14 9.43
N GLY A 41 -9.69 2.29 8.30
CA GLY A 41 -11.13 2.60 8.31
C GLY A 41 -12.00 1.51 8.93
N SER A 42 -11.56 0.24 8.89
CA SER A 42 -12.27 -0.89 9.51
C SER A 42 -11.80 -1.21 10.93
N GLY A 43 -10.83 -0.47 11.48
CA GLY A 43 -10.22 -0.79 12.77
C GLY A 43 -9.30 -2.00 12.75
N ASP A 44 -8.84 -2.42 11.56
CA ASP A 44 -7.89 -3.52 11.35
C ASP A 44 -6.44 -2.98 11.42
N TYR A 45 -6.04 -2.52 12.60
CA TYR A 45 -4.70 -2.04 12.88
C TYR A 45 -4.30 -2.43 14.31
N LEU A 46 -2.99 -2.42 14.58
CA LEU A 46 -2.44 -2.61 15.91
C LEU A 46 -1.91 -1.28 16.43
N THR A 47 -2.11 -1.04 17.73
CA THR A 47 -1.32 -0.06 18.49
C THR A 47 0.12 -0.55 18.64
N ASP A 48 1.00 0.35 19.09
CA ASP A 48 2.41 0.02 19.32
C ASP A 48 2.53 -1.10 20.37
N GLU A 49 1.76 -1.00 21.45
CA GLU A 49 1.74 -1.98 22.53
C GLU A 49 1.21 -3.36 22.09
N GLU A 50 0.19 -3.38 21.20
CA GLU A 50 -0.35 -4.61 20.64
C GLU A 50 0.65 -5.26 19.66
N LEU A 51 1.37 -4.45 18.89
CA LEU A 51 2.40 -4.93 17.98
C LEU A 51 3.56 -5.60 18.74
N ASP A 52 4.07 -4.95 19.79
CA ASP A 52 5.11 -5.51 20.65
C ASP A 52 4.68 -6.87 21.24
N ALA A 53 3.45 -6.95 21.73
CA ALA A 53 2.90 -8.19 22.29
C ALA A 53 2.76 -9.33 21.26
N GLU A 54 2.49 -9.01 19.99
CA GLU A 54 2.46 -10.02 18.91
C GLU A 54 3.87 -10.48 18.52
N ILE A 55 4.84 -9.57 18.46
CA ILE A 55 6.24 -9.89 18.15
C ILE A 55 6.84 -10.80 19.24
N ASP A 56 6.55 -10.53 20.51
CA ASP A 56 7.03 -11.34 21.63
C ASP A 56 6.59 -12.81 21.56
N LYS A 57 5.46 -13.12 20.91
CA LYS A 57 4.97 -14.49 20.71
C LYS A 57 5.78 -15.29 19.68
N TRP A 58 6.64 -14.63 18.90
CA TRP A 58 7.44 -15.28 17.86
C TRP A 58 8.82 -15.74 18.38
N ASN A 59 9.11 -15.50 19.66
CA ASN A 59 10.31 -15.99 20.36
C ASN A 59 10.21 -17.46 20.77
#